data_AF-A0A924KS49-F1
#
_entry.id   AF-A0A924KS49-F1
#
_cell.length_a   1.000
_cell.length_b   1.000
_cell.length_c   1.000
_cell.angle_alpha   90.00
_cell.angle_beta   90.00
_cell.angle_gamma   90.00
#
_symmetry.space_group_name_H-M   'P 1'
#
loop_
_entity.id
_entity.type
_entity.pdbx_description
1 polymer ?
#
loop_
_entity_poly.entity_id
_entity_poly.type
_entity_poly.pdbx_seq_one_letter_code
_entity_poly.pdbx_strand_id
1 'polypeptide(L)'
;MKKLVVLDISPTLTMYEETDMDFALGYWWWFFLVQPAPFPETLISASPAAYLAKKITSGLAGSVPFTDETYAAYLRYMRDPATVHSMCEDYRAAASIDLVHDRADRELGKKITCPVHVLWGEHGVVHRRFAPLQDWRKFATTVSGRSVPAGHYIAEEIPDLLLCELTAFFG
;
A
#
# COMPACT_ATOMS: atom_id res chain seq x y z
N MET A 1 -8.02 13.24 -15.00
CA MET A 1 -8.65 12.42 -13.94
C MET A 1 -9.86 13.18 -13.40
N LYS A 2 -11.03 12.54 -13.27
CA LYS A 2 -12.27 13.21 -12.79
C LYS A 2 -12.55 12.98 -11.30
N LYS A 3 -12.19 11.81 -10.78
CA LYS A 3 -12.35 11.35 -9.40
C LYS A 3 -11.26 10.30 -9.14
N LEU A 4 -10.79 10.19 -7.90
CA LEU A 4 -9.76 9.23 -7.48
C LEU A 4 -10.21 8.50 -6.21
N VAL A 5 -10.04 7.19 -6.16
CA VAL A 5 -10.13 6.40 -4.93
C VAL A 5 -8.76 5.80 -4.64
N VAL A 6 -8.34 5.87 -3.38
CA VAL A 6 -7.13 5.20 -2.88
C VAL A 6 -7.51 4.28 -1.73
N LEU A 7 -6.90 3.10 -1.70
CA LEU A 7 -7.23 2.03 -0.75
C LEU A 7 -6.02 1.73 0.13
N ASP A 8 -6.23 1.82 1.44
CA ASP A 8 -5.31 1.46 2.52
C ASP A 8 -3.88 2.00 2.37
N ILE A 9 -3.76 3.26 1.95
CA ILE A 9 -2.48 3.97 1.85
C ILE A 9 -2.55 5.39 2.42
N SER A 10 -1.42 5.83 2.97
CA SER A 10 -1.10 7.25 3.16
C SER A 10 -0.01 7.66 2.15
N PRO A 11 0.16 8.95 1.84
CA PRO A 11 1.18 9.40 0.88
C PRO A 11 2.58 8.91 1.27
N THR A 12 3.35 8.42 0.29
CA THR A 12 4.68 7.81 0.48
C THR A 12 5.62 8.73 1.26
N LEU A 13 5.69 10.02 0.88
CA LEU A 13 6.49 11.01 1.59
C LEU A 13 6.12 11.12 3.08
N THR A 14 4.82 11.14 3.42
CA THR A 14 4.36 11.16 4.82
C THR A 14 4.82 9.91 5.56
N MET A 15 4.68 8.73 4.95
CA MET A 15 5.03 7.46 5.59
C MET A 15 6.53 7.36 5.91
N TYR A 16 7.40 7.82 5.00
CA TYR A 16 8.84 7.87 5.27
C TYR A 16 9.22 8.94 6.30
N GLU A 17 8.66 10.15 6.22
CA GLU A 17 8.97 11.25 7.15
C GLU A 17 8.53 10.96 8.59
N GLU A 18 7.49 10.13 8.79
CA GLU A 18 6.96 9.77 10.10
C GLU A 18 7.47 8.41 10.63
N THR A 19 8.54 7.87 10.03
CA THR A 19 9.14 6.59 10.45
C THR A 19 9.57 6.60 11.92
N ASP A 20 9.13 5.59 12.66
CA ASP A 20 9.59 5.25 14.01
C ASP A 20 9.79 3.74 14.17
N MET A 21 10.08 3.28 15.39
CA MET A 21 10.28 1.85 15.68
C MET A 21 9.05 1.01 15.33
N ASP A 22 7.86 1.46 15.71
CA ASP A 22 6.62 0.71 15.48
C ASP A 22 6.31 0.61 13.98
N PHE A 23 6.52 1.69 13.22
CA PHE A 23 6.41 1.69 11.77
C PHE A 23 7.44 0.77 11.12
N ALA A 24 8.72 0.85 11.51
CA ALA A 24 9.77 0.02 10.95
C ALA A 24 9.53 -1.48 11.19
N LEU A 25 8.96 -1.85 12.35
CA LEU A 25 8.56 -3.23 12.64
C LEU A 25 7.31 -3.65 11.85
N GLY A 26 6.31 -2.76 11.74
CA GLY A 26 5.06 -3.02 11.03
C GLY A 26 5.16 -3.04 9.51
N TYR A 27 6.09 -2.26 8.95
CA TYR A 27 6.36 -2.07 7.52
C TYR A 27 7.80 -2.46 7.16
N TRP A 28 8.37 -3.46 7.83
CA TRP A 28 9.77 -3.90 7.67
C TRP A 28 10.21 -4.11 6.20
N TRP A 29 9.27 -4.50 5.32
CA TRP A 29 9.57 -4.71 3.90
C TRP A 29 9.94 -3.41 3.17
N TRP A 30 9.48 -2.24 3.63
CA TRP A 30 9.90 -0.92 3.12
C TRP A 30 11.40 -0.66 3.33
N PHE A 31 12.02 -1.33 4.31
CA PHE A 31 13.45 -1.20 4.61
C PHE A 31 14.28 -2.37 4.08
N PHE A 32 13.64 -3.54 3.91
CA PHE A 32 14.27 -4.72 3.34
C PHE A 32 14.36 -4.67 1.80
N LEU A 33 13.28 -4.31 1.11
CA LEU A 33 13.23 -4.33 -0.37
C LEU A 33 14.12 -3.27 -1.01
N VAL A 34 14.45 -2.22 -0.26
CA VAL A 34 15.29 -1.10 -0.71
C VAL A 34 16.79 -1.37 -0.59
N GLN A 35 17.18 -2.49 0.04
CA GLN A 35 18.59 -2.86 0.15
C GLN A 35 19.21 -3.06 -1.25
N PRO A 36 20.52 -2.79 -1.44
CA PRO A 36 21.16 -2.90 -2.74
C PRO A 36 20.96 -4.26 -3.41
N ALA A 37 20.69 -4.25 -4.71
CA ALA A 37 20.58 -5.47 -5.50
C ALA A 37 21.91 -6.26 -5.49
N PRO A 38 21.86 -7.61 -5.54
CA PRO A 38 20.67 -8.45 -5.62
C PRO A 38 20.25 -9.04 -4.26
N PHE A 39 20.49 -8.35 -3.13
CA PHE A 39 20.28 -8.92 -1.79
C PHE A 39 18.82 -9.34 -1.52
N PRO A 40 17.82 -8.43 -1.58
CA PRO A 40 16.44 -8.82 -1.31
C PRO A 40 15.92 -9.82 -2.35
N GLU A 41 16.31 -9.67 -3.62
CA GLU A 41 15.96 -10.60 -4.69
C GLU A 41 16.42 -12.03 -4.36
N THR A 42 17.69 -12.18 -3.93
CA THR A 42 18.27 -13.48 -3.58
C THR A 42 17.49 -14.17 -2.46
N LEU A 43 17.12 -13.43 -1.41
CA LEU A 43 16.40 -13.99 -0.27
C LEU A 43 14.95 -14.35 -0.60
N ILE A 44 14.27 -13.54 -1.40
CA ILE A 44 12.90 -13.83 -1.85
C ILE A 44 12.89 -15.04 -2.77
N SER A 45 13.80 -15.09 -3.74
CA SER A 45 13.89 -16.20 -4.70
C SER A 45 14.29 -17.53 -4.06
N ALA A 46 14.93 -17.52 -2.89
CA ALA A 46 15.22 -18.73 -2.13
C ALA A 46 13.94 -19.41 -1.60
N SER A 47 12.89 -18.64 -1.27
CA SER A 47 11.58 -19.20 -0.90
C SER A 47 10.42 -18.22 -1.19
N PRO A 48 9.98 -18.14 -2.46
CA PRO A 48 8.91 -17.21 -2.84
C PRO A 48 7.59 -17.48 -2.11
N ALA A 49 7.29 -18.75 -1.83
CA ALA A 49 6.08 -19.15 -1.10
C ALA A 49 6.11 -18.69 0.37
N ALA A 50 7.26 -18.77 1.05
CA ALA A 50 7.38 -18.31 2.42
C ALA A 50 7.28 -16.78 2.51
N TYR A 51 7.93 -16.07 1.58
CA TYR A 51 7.83 -14.62 1.49
C TYR A 51 6.38 -14.17 1.22
N LEU A 52 5.73 -14.77 0.23
CA LEU A 52 4.34 -14.46 -0.11
C LEU A 52 3.40 -14.74 1.07
N ALA A 53 3.52 -15.91 1.69
CA ALA A 53 2.73 -16.25 2.88
C ALA A 53 2.94 -15.21 3.98
N LYS A 54 4.18 -14.80 4.27
CA LYS A 54 4.45 -13.77 5.29
C LYS A 54 3.82 -12.41 4.95
N LYS A 55 3.75 -12.04 3.67
CA LYS A 55 3.18 -10.77 3.22
C LYS A 55 1.65 -10.77 3.18
N ILE A 56 1.05 -11.89 2.82
CA ILE A 56 -0.38 -12.01 2.48
C ILE A 56 -1.23 -12.53 3.66
N THR A 57 -0.62 -13.09 4.71
CA THR A 57 -1.32 -13.65 5.89
C THR A 57 -1.84 -12.63 6.90
N SER A 58 -1.86 -11.34 6.60
CA SER A 58 -2.42 -10.30 7.47
C SER A 58 -3.76 -9.76 6.96
N GLY A 59 -4.74 -10.64 6.71
CA GLY A 59 -6.15 -10.24 6.58
C GLY A 59 -6.80 -9.98 7.94
N LEU A 60 -8.10 -9.66 7.95
CA LEU A 60 -8.93 -9.51 9.16
C LEU A 60 -8.62 -10.63 10.17
N ALA A 61 -8.13 -10.29 11.36
CA ALA A 61 -7.93 -11.23 12.46
C ALA A 61 -7.19 -12.55 12.07
N GLY A 62 -6.23 -12.50 11.13
CA GLY A 62 -5.49 -13.69 10.68
C GLY A 62 -6.24 -14.57 9.68
N SER A 63 -7.29 -14.05 9.05
CA SER A 63 -7.94 -14.68 7.90
C SER A 63 -7.05 -14.63 6.65
N VAL A 64 -7.26 -15.61 5.75
CA VAL A 64 -6.69 -15.61 4.40
C VAL A 64 -7.80 -15.15 3.46
N PRO A 65 -7.80 -13.89 2.99
CA PRO A 65 -8.89 -13.37 2.16
C PRO A 65 -8.80 -13.86 0.70
N PHE A 66 -7.87 -14.78 0.42
CA PHE A 66 -7.57 -15.27 -0.92
C PHE A 66 -8.02 -16.70 -1.07
N THR A 67 -8.66 -17.00 -2.20
CA THR A 67 -8.85 -18.38 -2.63
C THR A 67 -7.51 -19.03 -2.99
N ASP A 68 -7.46 -20.36 -3.00
CA ASP A 68 -6.27 -21.11 -3.43
C ASP A 68 -5.85 -20.72 -4.87
N GLU A 69 -6.83 -20.45 -5.74
CA GLU A 69 -6.59 -19.99 -7.11
C GLU A 69 -5.90 -18.63 -7.14
N THR A 70 -6.41 -17.66 -6.38
CA THR A 70 -5.81 -16.32 -6.29
C THR A 70 -4.42 -16.37 -5.67
N TYR A 71 -4.23 -17.18 -4.62
CA TYR A 71 -2.91 -17.38 -4.01
C TYR A 71 -1.92 -18.02 -4.99
N ALA A 72 -2.35 -19.04 -5.74
CA ALA A 72 -1.53 -19.68 -6.76
C ALA A 72 -1.13 -18.72 -7.89
N ALA A 73 -2.02 -17.81 -8.28
CA ALA A 73 -1.74 -16.77 -9.26
C ALA A 73 -0.65 -15.80 -8.77
N TYR A 74 -0.75 -15.30 -7.53
CA TYR A 74 0.30 -14.46 -6.94
C TYR A 74 1.63 -15.20 -6.80
N LEU A 75 1.59 -16.46 -6.34
CA LEU A 75 2.80 -17.27 -6.18
C LEU A 75 3.50 -17.54 -7.51
N ARG A 76 2.74 -17.71 -8.61
CA ARG A 76 3.32 -17.88 -9.94
C ARG A 76 4.21 -16.69 -10.32
N TYR A 77 3.76 -15.46 -10.08
CA TYR A 77 4.56 -14.26 -10.37
C TYR A 77 5.71 -14.07 -9.38
N MET A 78 5.50 -14.37 -8.09
CA MET A 78 6.60 -14.31 -7.11
C MET A 78 7.74 -15.31 -7.39
N ARG A 79 7.49 -16.37 -8.16
CA ARG A 79 8.53 -17.31 -8.60
C ARG A 79 9.35 -16.81 -9.78
N ASP A 80 8.90 -15.77 -10.47
CA ASP A 80 9.64 -15.17 -11.58
C ASP A 80 10.68 -14.15 -11.03
N PRO A 81 11.99 -14.37 -11.24
CA PRO A 81 13.02 -13.44 -10.79
C PRO A 81 12.88 -12.02 -11.36
N ALA A 82 12.36 -11.87 -12.58
CA ALA A 82 12.16 -10.54 -13.17
C ALA A 82 11.05 -9.77 -12.43
N THR A 83 9.97 -10.46 -12.04
CA THR A 83 8.91 -9.90 -11.18
C THR A 83 9.46 -9.50 -9.82
N VAL A 84 10.26 -10.36 -9.17
CA VAL A 84 10.88 -10.04 -7.86
C VAL A 84 11.82 -8.84 -7.95
N HIS A 85 12.66 -8.77 -8.98
CA HIS A 85 13.55 -7.63 -9.20
C HIS A 85 12.75 -6.34 -9.44
N SER A 86 11.72 -6.40 -10.29
CA SER A 86 10.85 -5.24 -10.57
C SER A 86 10.15 -4.74 -9.30
N MET A 87 9.68 -5.65 -8.44
CA MET A 87 9.12 -5.30 -7.14
C MET A 87 10.17 -4.63 -6.22
N CYS A 88 11.42 -5.10 -6.21
CA CYS A 88 12.46 -4.43 -5.41
C CYS A 88 12.78 -3.04 -5.95
N GLU A 89 12.85 -2.88 -7.28
CA GLU A 89 13.08 -1.57 -7.93
C GLU A 89 11.94 -0.58 -7.64
N ASP A 90 10.69 -1.03 -7.60
CA ASP A 90 9.53 -0.20 -7.19
C ASP A 90 9.74 0.38 -5.78
N TYR A 91 10.11 -0.46 -4.81
CA TYR A 91 10.40 0.02 -3.45
C TYR A 91 11.65 0.90 -3.39
N ARG A 92 12.70 0.61 -4.17
CA ARG A 92 13.90 1.47 -4.26
C ARG A 92 13.53 2.84 -4.81
N ALA A 93 12.64 2.93 -5.80
CA ALA A 93 12.12 4.19 -6.31
C ALA A 93 11.33 4.95 -5.24
N ALA A 94 10.45 4.25 -4.51
CA ALA A 94 9.66 4.81 -3.41
C ALA A 94 10.52 5.39 -2.28
N ALA A 95 11.71 4.82 -2.05
CA ALA A 95 12.69 5.29 -1.06
C ALA A 95 13.69 6.32 -1.60
N SER A 96 13.61 6.69 -2.89
CA SER A 96 14.57 7.57 -3.54
C SER A 96 13.88 8.60 -4.43
N ILE A 97 13.75 8.32 -5.73
CA ILE A 97 13.32 9.29 -6.73
C ILE A 97 11.88 9.76 -6.49
N ASP A 98 11.00 8.91 -5.98
CA ASP A 98 9.62 9.30 -5.69
C ASP A 98 9.55 10.33 -4.56
N LEU A 99 10.44 10.25 -3.57
CA LEU A 99 10.53 11.27 -2.51
C LEU A 99 11.03 12.61 -3.05
N VAL A 100 11.87 12.60 -4.09
CA VAL A 100 12.29 13.83 -4.77
C VAL A 100 11.10 14.46 -5.49
N HIS A 101 10.33 13.66 -6.22
CA HIS A 101 9.13 14.12 -6.92
C HIS A 101 8.06 14.65 -5.97
N ASP A 102 7.75 13.91 -4.90
CA ASP A 102 6.74 14.30 -3.91
C ASP A 102 7.12 15.59 -3.18
N ARG A 103 8.41 15.75 -2.83
CA ARG A 103 8.90 17.00 -2.20
C ARG A 103 8.80 18.18 -3.16
N ALA A 104 9.21 18.02 -4.42
CA ALA A 104 9.12 19.08 -5.42
C ALA A 104 7.67 19.53 -5.63
N ASP A 105 6.72 18.60 -5.71
CA ASP A 105 5.30 18.93 -5.83
C ASP A 105 4.76 19.61 -4.57
N ARG A 106 5.16 19.16 -3.37
CA ARG A 106 4.80 19.81 -2.09
C ARG A 106 5.35 21.24 -1.99
N GLU A 107 6.60 21.47 -2.37
CA GLU A 107 7.25 22.79 -2.38
C GLU A 107 6.57 23.76 -3.35
N LEU A 108 6.13 23.26 -4.52
CA LEU A 108 5.36 24.04 -5.48
C LEU A 108 3.88 24.21 -5.08
N GLY A 109 3.45 23.62 -3.95
CA GLY A 109 2.06 23.63 -3.51
C GLY A 109 1.09 22.94 -4.48
N LYS A 110 1.60 22.04 -5.33
CA LYS A 110 0.76 21.27 -6.25
C LYS A 110 -0.11 20.32 -5.45
N LYS A 111 -1.39 20.25 -5.83
CA LYS A 111 -2.37 19.36 -5.21
C LYS A 111 -3.18 18.65 -6.27
N ILE A 112 -3.63 17.44 -5.93
CA ILE A 112 -4.67 16.73 -6.66
C ILE A 112 -5.95 17.55 -6.56
N THR A 113 -6.46 18.02 -7.71
CA THR A 113 -7.60 18.95 -7.78
C THR A 113 -8.94 18.25 -7.96
N CYS A 114 -8.95 16.99 -8.42
CA CYS A 114 -10.19 16.22 -8.45
C CYS A 114 -10.53 15.68 -7.05
N PRO A 115 -11.81 15.35 -6.78
CA PRO A 115 -12.19 14.68 -5.54
C PRO A 115 -11.40 13.39 -5.33
N VAL A 116 -10.87 13.23 -4.11
CA VAL A 116 -10.17 12.03 -3.64
C VAL A 116 -11.01 11.40 -2.54
N HIS A 117 -11.29 10.10 -2.67
CA HIS A 117 -11.92 9.29 -1.65
C HIS A 117 -10.94 8.26 -1.09
N VAL A 118 -10.77 8.24 0.22
CA VAL A 118 -9.76 7.43 0.92
C VAL A 118 -10.47 6.38 1.76
N LEU A 119 -10.28 5.10 1.45
CA LEU A 119 -10.76 3.99 2.28
C LEU A 119 -9.56 3.28 2.89
N TRP A 120 -9.63 2.92 4.17
CA TRP A 120 -8.54 2.19 4.84
C TRP A 120 -9.10 1.20 5.88
N GLY A 121 -8.41 0.09 6.10
CA GLY A 121 -8.88 -0.97 6.96
C GLY A 121 -8.67 -0.69 8.44
N GLU A 122 -9.70 -0.82 9.28
CA GLU A 122 -9.66 -0.62 10.74
C GLU A 122 -8.67 -1.54 11.46
N HIS A 123 -8.32 -2.67 10.86
CA HIS A 123 -7.40 -3.64 11.44
C HIS A 123 -5.96 -3.53 10.88
N GLY A 124 -5.72 -2.60 9.95
CA GLY A 124 -4.44 -2.38 9.29
C GLY A 124 -3.46 -1.51 10.08
N VAL A 125 -2.19 -1.51 9.67
CA VAL A 125 -1.17 -0.62 10.23
C VAL A 125 -1.49 0.84 9.90
N VAL A 126 -2.08 1.12 8.74
CA VAL A 126 -2.47 2.48 8.32
C VAL A 126 -3.43 3.12 9.30
N HIS A 127 -4.47 2.39 9.73
CA HIS A 127 -5.43 2.87 10.72
C HIS A 127 -4.78 3.19 12.07
N ARG A 128 -3.83 2.35 12.51
CA ARG A 128 -3.19 2.50 13.82
C ARG A 128 -2.21 3.65 13.89
N ARG A 129 -1.52 3.97 12.79
CA ARG A 129 -0.32 4.83 12.82
C ARG A 129 -0.46 6.17 12.10
N PHE A 130 -1.40 6.28 11.16
CA PHE A 130 -1.55 7.45 10.32
C PHE A 130 -2.94 8.07 10.46
N ALA A 131 -3.12 9.25 9.89
CA ALA A 131 -4.39 9.93 9.84
C ALA A 131 -4.77 10.15 8.37
N PRO A 132 -5.24 9.11 7.64
CA PRO A 132 -5.28 9.14 6.17
C PRO A 132 -5.99 10.35 5.59
N LEU A 133 -7.12 10.79 6.15
CA LEU A 133 -7.81 11.99 5.68
C LEU A 133 -7.00 13.27 5.88
N GLN A 134 -6.25 13.38 6.98
CA GLN A 134 -5.38 14.53 7.23
C GLN A 134 -4.15 14.49 6.32
N ASP A 135 -3.58 13.29 6.14
CA ASP A 135 -2.41 13.10 5.30
C ASP A 135 -2.71 13.40 3.83
N TRP A 136 -3.83 12.92 3.31
CA TRP A 136 -4.25 13.22 1.94
C TRP A 136 -4.62 14.69 1.73
N ARG A 137 -5.11 15.42 2.75
CA ARG A 137 -5.37 16.87 2.66
C ARG A 137 -4.11 17.71 2.44
N LYS A 138 -2.93 17.17 2.80
CA LYS A 138 -1.64 17.80 2.47
C LYS A 138 -1.43 17.84 0.94
N PHE A 139 -1.91 16.83 0.21
CA PHE A 139 -1.65 16.63 -1.23
C PHE A 139 -2.88 16.79 -2.14
N ALA A 140 -4.08 16.96 -1.60
CA ALA A 140 -5.32 17.08 -2.37
C ALA A 140 -6.22 18.20 -1.84
N THR A 141 -7.03 18.80 -2.73
CA THR A 141 -7.93 19.91 -2.37
C THR A 141 -9.24 19.43 -1.76
N THR A 142 -9.77 18.31 -2.26
CA THR A 142 -11.06 17.76 -1.84
C THR A 142 -10.87 16.30 -1.44
N VAL A 143 -10.94 16.03 -0.14
CA VAL A 143 -10.72 14.69 0.41
C VAL A 143 -11.91 14.27 1.26
N SER A 144 -12.50 13.12 0.90
CA SER A 144 -13.48 12.39 1.70
C SER A 144 -13.00 10.96 1.93
N GLY A 145 -13.70 10.20 2.76
CA GLY A 145 -13.29 8.84 3.07
C GLY A 145 -13.64 8.44 4.49
N ARG A 146 -13.36 7.17 4.81
CA ARG A 146 -13.56 6.58 6.13
C ARG A 146 -12.79 5.29 6.27
N SER A 147 -12.63 4.86 7.52
CA SER A 147 -12.22 3.50 7.80
C SER A 147 -13.34 2.51 7.45
N VAL A 148 -12.93 1.27 7.15
CA VAL A 148 -13.83 0.16 6.82
C VAL A 148 -13.44 -1.07 7.66
N PRO A 149 -14.39 -1.98 7.98
CA PRO A 149 -14.12 -3.15 8.82
C PRO A 149 -13.34 -4.22 8.02
N ALA A 150 -12.10 -3.91 7.66
CA ALA A 150 -11.18 -4.70 6.84
C ALA A 150 -9.75 -4.61 7.39
N GLY A 151 -8.89 -5.54 6.96
CA GLY A 151 -7.44 -5.38 6.92
C GLY A 151 -7.00 -4.59 5.69
N HIS A 152 -5.85 -4.95 5.14
CA HIS A 152 -5.26 -4.26 3.99
C HIS A 152 -5.97 -4.56 2.67
N TYR A 153 -6.53 -5.77 2.52
CA TYR A 153 -7.03 -6.30 1.26
C TYR A 153 -8.53 -6.01 1.13
N ILE A 154 -8.91 -4.73 1.16
CA ILE A 154 -10.31 -4.27 1.20
C ILE A 154 -11.17 -4.90 0.09
N ALA A 155 -10.61 -5.04 -1.12
CA ALA A 155 -11.33 -5.59 -2.26
C ALA A 155 -11.62 -7.08 -2.12
N GLU A 156 -10.73 -7.83 -1.47
CA GLU A 156 -10.88 -9.24 -1.19
C GLU A 156 -11.69 -9.51 0.09
N GLU A 157 -11.55 -8.66 1.12
CA GLU A 157 -12.14 -8.86 2.44
C GLU A 157 -13.61 -8.41 2.51
N ILE A 158 -13.94 -7.28 1.89
CA ILE A 158 -15.29 -6.68 1.94
C ILE A 158 -15.74 -6.14 0.56
N PRO A 159 -15.72 -6.97 -0.50
CA PRO A 159 -15.99 -6.56 -1.88
C PRO A 159 -17.31 -5.82 -2.05
N ASP A 160 -18.38 -6.27 -1.38
CA ASP A 160 -19.71 -5.66 -1.50
C ASP A 160 -19.75 -4.24 -0.94
N LEU A 161 -19.12 -4.04 0.23
CA LEU A 161 -19.03 -2.72 0.85
C LEU A 161 -18.15 -1.79 0.01
N LEU A 162 -17.03 -2.29 -0.51
CA LEU A 162 -16.19 -1.52 -1.42
C LEU A 162 -17.00 -1.11 -2.67
N LEU A 163 -17.72 -2.04 -3.29
CA LEU A 163 -18.53 -1.75 -4.47
C LEU A 163 -19.60 -0.69 -4.21
N CYS A 164 -20.27 -0.73 -3.05
CA CYS A 164 -21.20 0.31 -2.63
C CYS A 164 -20.52 1.69 -2.53
N GLU A 165 -19.36 1.77 -1.88
CA GLU A 165 -18.59 3.02 -1.76
C GLU A 165 -18.15 3.55 -3.13
N LEU A 166 -17.61 2.67 -3.98
CA LEU A 166 -17.16 3.04 -5.33
C LEU A 166 -18.32 3.53 -6.19
N THR A 167 -19.47 2.85 -6.14
CA THR A 167 -20.68 3.26 -6.88
C THR A 167 -21.18 4.62 -6.40
N ALA A 168 -21.30 4.81 -5.08
CA ALA A 168 -21.73 6.09 -4.51
C ALA A 168 -20.78 7.24 -4.87
N PHE A 169 -19.47 6.98 -4.89
CA PHE A 169 -18.48 7.99 -5.19
C PHE A 169 -18.38 8.31 -6.69
N PHE A 170 -18.36 7.29 -7.55
CA PHE A 170 -18.17 7.50 -8.99
C PHE A 170 -19.46 7.91 -9.72
N GLY A 171 -20.62 7.41 -9.31
CA GLY A 171 -21.92 7.63 -9.94
C GLY A 171 -22.29 6.49 -10.87
#